data_AF-A0A1H1W8V7-F1
#
_entry.id   AF-A0A1H1W8V7-F1
#
_cell.length_a   1.000
_cell.length_b   1.000
_cell.length_c   1.000
_cell.angle_alpha   90.00
_cell.angle_beta   90.00
_cell.angle_gamma   90.00
#
_symmetry.space_group_name_H-M   'P 1'
#
loop_
_entity.id
_entity.type
_entity.pdbx_description
1 polymer ?
#
loop_
_entity_poly.entity_id
_entity_poly.type
_entity_poly.pdbx_seq_one_letter_code
_entity_poly.pdbx_strand_id
1 'polypeptide(L)'
;MWVAVGILLAIALGCWLVAKVVSSVAHKPQTDDALSNVPGQAPTNDVAPTSQTWLSKEEADSELVRDERGTLAFRVERREGEFRFVSQESGKQPAPGNLALARLGIFYLNVRGWKNYPAARLKVGDRIDLRRELENKHDPHAIAVARPGSKHIYGYVNKGFARRLAKPLDSGREFVGVVMGRAGVTIAIMPVAVAEELDL
;
A
#
# COMPACT_ATOMS: atom_id res chain seq x y z
N MET A 1 -35.17 16.03 -32.15
CA MET A 1 -33.93 15.38 -31.62
C MET A 1 -33.45 15.94 -30.27
N TRP A 2 -33.97 17.07 -29.77
CA TRP A 2 -33.54 17.66 -28.48
C TRP A 2 -34.28 17.16 -27.23
N VAL A 3 -35.44 16.53 -27.39
CA VAL A 3 -36.27 16.04 -26.27
C VAL A 3 -35.68 14.79 -25.62
N ALA A 4 -35.06 13.90 -26.40
CA ALA A 4 -34.47 12.66 -25.88
C ALA A 4 -33.22 12.90 -25.02
N VAL A 5 -32.44 13.95 -25.31
CA VAL A 5 -31.24 14.30 -24.54
C VAL A 5 -31.61 14.90 -23.17
N GLY A 6 -32.70 15.65 -23.09
CA GLY A 6 -33.19 16.21 -21.83
C GLY A 6 -33.65 15.15 -20.82
N ILE A 7 -34.28 14.08 -21.30
CA ILE A 7 -34.78 12.99 -20.44
C ILE A 7 -33.62 12.15 -19.88
N LEU A 8 -32.59 11.86 -20.68
CA LEU A 8 -31.42 11.11 -20.22
C LEU A 8 -30.60 11.88 -19.17
N LEU A 9 -30.48 13.21 -19.31
CA LEU A 9 -29.80 14.04 -18.31
C LEU A 9 -30.58 14.11 -16.98
N ALA A 10 -31.92 14.14 -17.03
CA ALA A 10 -32.76 14.14 -15.82
C ALA A 10 -32.67 12.81 -15.06
N ILE A 11 -32.60 11.67 -15.76
CA ILE A 11 -32.43 10.34 -15.15
C ILE A 11 -31.03 10.22 -14.50
N ALA A 12 -29.98 10.69 -15.18
CA ALA A 12 -28.63 10.68 -14.63
C ALA A 12 -28.47 11.55 -13.38
N LEU A 13 -29.13 12.73 -13.34
CA LEU A 13 -29.14 13.59 -12.16
C LEU A 13 -29.93 12.97 -10.99
N GLY A 14 -31.05 12.32 -11.29
CA GLY A 14 -31.87 11.59 -10.30
C GLY A 14 -31.10 10.44 -9.65
N CYS A 15 -30.39 9.64 -10.45
CA CYS A 15 -29.55 8.54 -9.93
C CYS A 15 -28.38 9.03 -9.07
N TRP A 16 -27.80 10.20 -9.38
CA TRP A 16 -26.71 10.77 -8.57
C TRP A 16 -27.18 11.34 -7.22
N LEU A 17 -28.39 11.93 -7.18
CA LEU A 17 -28.98 12.46 -5.94
C LEU A 17 -29.40 11.36 -4.96
N VAL A 18 -29.92 10.24 -5.44
CA VAL A 18 -30.29 9.09 -4.58
C VAL A 18 -29.05 8.42 -3.97
N ALA A 19 -27.94 8.33 -4.71
CA ALA A 19 -26.69 7.77 -4.20
C ALA A 19 -26.04 8.60 -3.07
N LYS A 20 -26.31 9.91 -3.02
CA LYS A 20 -25.76 10.81 -1.99
C LYS A 20 -26.54 10.80 -0.68
N VAL A 21 -27.82 10.43 -0.68
CA VAL A 21 -28.68 10.42 0.51
C VAL A 21 -28.50 9.14 1.35
N VAL A 22 -28.01 8.04 0.77
CA VAL A 22 -27.85 6.75 1.47
C VAL A 22 -26.51 6.60 2.21
N SER A 23 -25.54 7.50 2.01
CA SER A 23 -24.19 7.38 2.60
C SER A 23 -23.95 8.15 3.90
N SER A 24 -24.99 8.57 4.62
CA SER A 24 -24.83 9.27 5.91
C SER A 24 -25.70 8.67 7.00
N VAL A 25 -25.36 7.48 7.46
CA VAL A 25 -25.60 7.07 8.86
C VAL A 25 -24.33 6.38 9.37
N ALA A 26 -23.32 7.19 9.66
CA ALA A 26 -22.24 6.80 10.56
C ALA A 26 -22.87 6.65 11.95
N HIS A 27 -22.92 5.42 12.45
CA HIS A 27 -23.26 5.15 13.85
C HIS A 27 -22.21 5.81 14.74
N LYS A 28 -22.67 6.81 15.49
CA LYS A 28 -21.95 7.51 16.54
C LYS A 28 -21.87 6.58 17.75
N PRO A 29 -20.70 6.26 18.32
CA PRO A 29 -20.65 5.57 19.60
C PRO A 29 -21.16 6.53 20.67
N GLN A 30 -22.21 6.10 21.35
CA GLN A 30 -22.83 6.79 22.47
C GLN A 30 -21.94 6.59 23.70
N THR A 31 -21.41 7.68 24.23
CA THR A 31 -20.83 7.75 25.57
C THR A 31 -21.99 7.91 26.54
N ASP A 32 -22.26 6.87 27.32
CA ASP A 32 -23.01 6.98 28.58
C ASP A 32 -22.21 6.28 29.67
N ASP A 33 -21.63 7.08 30.56
CA ASP A 33 -21.15 6.64 31.87
C ASP A 33 -22.36 6.35 32.76
N ALA A 34 -22.54 5.10 33.18
CA ALA A 34 -23.17 4.76 34.47
C ALA A 34 -22.95 3.30 34.85
N LEU A 35 -21.99 3.10 35.75
CA LEU A 35 -21.95 2.11 36.85
C LEU A 35 -22.96 0.95 36.82
N SER A 36 -22.43 -0.27 36.68
CA SER A 36 -22.94 -1.43 37.41
C SER A 36 -21.80 -2.41 37.70
N ASN A 37 -21.38 -2.42 38.97
CA ASN A 37 -20.49 -3.42 39.55
C ASN A 37 -21.18 -4.78 39.56
N VAL A 38 -20.61 -5.76 38.87
CA VAL A 38 -20.82 -7.19 39.15
C VAL A 38 -19.44 -7.86 39.16
N PRO A 39 -18.96 -8.39 40.30
CA PRO A 39 -17.69 -9.10 40.36
C PRO A 39 -17.91 -10.56 40.00
N GLY A 40 -17.34 -11.02 38.87
CA GLY A 40 -17.31 -12.44 38.54
C GLY A 40 -17.44 -12.76 37.05
N GLN A 41 -16.52 -12.27 36.23
CA GLN A 41 -16.32 -12.84 34.90
C GLN A 41 -14.81 -12.93 34.64
N ALA A 42 -14.33 -14.17 34.60
CA ALA A 42 -12.98 -14.49 34.15
C ALA A 42 -12.75 -13.83 32.78
N PRO A 43 -11.55 -13.32 32.48
CA PRO A 43 -11.28 -12.73 31.18
C PRO A 43 -11.41 -13.84 30.13
N THR A 44 -12.52 -13.84 29.41
CA THR A 44 -12.62 -14.55 28.15
C THR A 44 -11.59 -13.90 27.24
N ASN A 45 -10.52 -14.64 26.96
CA ASN A 45 -9.56 -14.29 25.92
C ASN A 45 -10.32 -14.26 24.60
N ASP A 46 -10.92 -13.12 24.29
CA ASP A 46 -11.51 -12.82 22.99
C ASP A 46 -10.35 -12.71 22.00
N VAL A 47 -9.96 -13.87 21.46
CA VAL A 47 -9.04 -13.95 20.34
C VAL A 47 -9.74 -13.25 19.19
N ALA A 48 -9.26 -12.04 18.87
CA ALA A 48 -9.76 -11.28 17.73
C ALA A 48 -9.75 -12.18 16.48
N PRO A 49 -10.80 -12.14 15.64
CA PRO A 49 -10.92 -13.03 14.50
C PRO A 49 -9.69 -12.90 13.59
N THR A 50 -8.97 -14.01 13.40
CA THR A 50 -7.79 -14.05 12.54
C THR A 50 -8.20 -13.87 11.09
N SER A 51 -7.56 -12.92 10.39
CA SER A 51 -7.82 -12.69 8.98
C SER A 51 -7.36 -13.90 8.16
N GLN A 52 -8.20 -14.33 7.22
CA GLN A 52 -7.87 -15.38 6.25
C GLN A 52 -7.04 -14.84 5.06
N THR A 53 -6.99 -13.51 4.89
CA THR A 53 -6.31 -12.87 3.76
C THR A 53 -5.01 -12.19 4.20
N TRP A 54 -5.05 -11.50 5.34
CA TRP A 54 -3.96 -10.63 5.78
C TRP A 54 -3.15 -11.29 6.87
N LEU A 55 -1.83 -11.19 6.76
CA LEU A 55 -0.93 -11.52 7.85
C LEU A 55 -1.16 -10.57 9.03
N SER A 56 -1.25 -11.12 10.24
CA SER A 56 -1.04 -10.36 11.46
C SER A 56 0.39 -9.83 11.53
N LYS A 57 0.70 -9.01 12.53
CA LYS A 57 2.07 -8.53 12.72
C LYS A 57 3.01 -9.69 13.06
N GLU A 58 2.56 -10.58 13.95
CA GLU A 58 3.33 -11.72 14.44
C GLU A 58 3.56 -12.72 13.31
N GLU A 59 2.52 -13.03 12.53
CA GLU A 59 2.61 -13.87 11.33
C GLU A 59 3.56 -13.25 10.30
N ALA A 60 3.49 -11.94 10.06
CA ALA A 60 4.41 -11.29 9.13
C ALA A 60 5.87 -11.33 9.61
N ASP A 61 6.11 -11.17 10.92
CA ASP A 61 7.45 -11.20 11.50
C ASP A 61 8.05 -12.62 11.48
N SER A 62 7.24 -13.69 11.49
CA SER A 62 7.70 -15.07 11.35
C SER A 62 7.77 -15.56 9.90
N GLU A 63 6.84 -15.15 9.04
CA GLU A 63 6.67 -15.72 7.69
C GLU A 63 7.36 -14.90 6.59
N LEU A 64 7.57 -13.59 6.79
CA LEU A 64 8.23 -12.73 5.80
C LEU A 64 9.72 -12.57 6.12
N VAL A 65 10.41 -13.71 6.07
CA VAL A 65 11.82 -13.86 6.43
C VAL A 65 12.60 -14.55 5.31
N ARG A 66 13.92 -14.68 5.50
CA ARG A 66 14.73 -15.66 4.77
C ARG A 66 14.73 -16.97 5.56
N ASP A 67 14.60 -18.09 4.85
CA ASP A 67 14.68 -19.43 5.43
C ASP A 67 16.12 -19.82 5.84
N GLU A 68 16.29 -21.05 6.33
CA GLU A 68 17.60 -21.59 6.74
C GLU A 68 18.62 -21.64 5.59
N ARG A 69 18.16 -21.65 4.34
CA ARG A 69 19.00 -21.64 3.13
C ARG A 69 19.29 -20.22 2.64
N GLY A 70 18.77 -19.21 3.33
CA GLY A 70 18.89 -17.81 2.96
C GLY A 70 17.96 -17.37 1.82
N THR A 71 16.96 -18.18 1.45
CA THR A 71 15.98 -17.87 0.40
C THR A 71 14.74 -17.22 0.99
N LEU A 72 14.05 -16.34 0.27
CA LEU A 72 12.81 -15.71 0.74
C LEU A 72 11.70 -16.76 0.96
N ALA A 73 11.12 -16.78 2.17
CA ALA A 73 10.02 -17.67 2.55
C ALA A 73 8.63 -17.19 2.05
N PHE A 74 8.63 -16.31 1.06
CA PHE A 74 7.44 -15.75 0.40
C PHE A 74 7.75 -15.55 -1.07
N ARG A 75 6.72 -15.39 -1.89
CA ARG A 75 6.84 -15.18 -3.33
C ARG A 75 5.97 -14.01 -3.78
N VAL A 76 6.15 -13.59 -5.03
CA VAL A 76 5.21 -12.68 -5.67
C VAL A 76 4.19 -13.50 -6.46
N GLU A 77 2.91 -13.24 -6.23
CA GLU A 77 1.83 -13.82 -7.03
C GLU A 77 0.98 -12.73 -7.67
N ARG A 78 0.39 -13.07 -8.81
CA ARG A 78 -0.65 -12.24 -9.42
C ARG A 78 -2.02 -12.59 -8.84
N ARG A 79 -2.61 -11.68 -8.06
CA ARG A 79 -3.96 -11.82 -7.49
C ARG A 79 -4.82 -10.64 -7.90
N GLU A 80 -5.99 -10.91 -8.48
CA GLU A 80 -6.97 -9.89 -8.91
C GLU A 80 -6.39 -8.80 -9.84
N GLY A 81 -5.35 -9.15 -10.60
CA GLY A 81 -4.64 -8.25 -11.51
C GLY A 81 -3.52 -7.42 -10.86
N GLU A 82 -3.21 -7.65 -9.59
CA GLU A 82 -2.13 -7.01 -8.82
C GLU A 82 -1.01 -8.01 -8.52
N PHE A 83 0.19 -7.50 -8.26
CA PHE A 83 1.27 -8.27 -7.64
C PHE A 83 1.18 -8.17 -6.12
N ARG A 84 1.19 -9.33 -5.47
CA ARG A 84 1.12 -9.48 -4.01
C ARG A 84 2.29 -10.30 -3.52
N PHE A 85 2.91 -9.86 -2.43
CA PHE A 85 3.76 -10.74 -1.64
C PHE A 85 2.87 -11.74 -0.92
N VAL A 86 3.21 -13.01 -1.02
CA VAL A 86 2.42 -14.12 -0.49
C VAL A 86 3.34 -15.03 0.29
N SER A 87 3.04 -15.21 1.58
CA SER A 87 3.73 -16.18 2.43
C SER A 87 3.63 -17.58 1.83
N GLN A 88 4.74 -18.32 1.81
CA GLN A 88 4.72 -19.72 1.38
C GLN A 88 4.09 -20.64 2.44
N GLU A 89 4.09 -20.22 3.71
CA GLU A 89 3.54 -20.99 4.82
C GLU A 89 2.01 -20.87 4.91
N SER A 90 1.49 -19.64 5.06
CA SER A 90 0.05 -19.42 5.24
C SER A 90 -0.71 -19.09 3.96
N GLY A 91 -0.03 -18.69 2.88
CA GLY A 91 -0.66 -18.15 1.67
C GLY A 91 -1.28 -16.76 1.84
N LYS A 92 -1.13 -16.15 3.02
CA LYS A 92 -1.61 -14.79 3.34
C LYS A 92 -0.65 -13.73 2.81
N GLN A 93 -1.13 -12.49 2.76
CA GLN A 93 -0.37 -11.35 2.24
C GLN A 93 -0.19 -10.25 3.29
N PRO A 94 0.94 -9.50 3.26
CA PRO A 94 1.10 -8.33 4.10
C PRO A 94 0.35 -7.12 3.52
N ALA A 95 -0.08 -6.23 4.40
CA ALA A 95 -0.52 -4.90 4.01
C ALA A 95 0.67 -4.01 3.55
N PRO A 96 0.45 -3.03 2.65
CA PRO A 96 1.44 -1.98 2.37
C PRO A 96 1.88 -1.28 3.66
N GLY A 97 3.19 -1.09 3.81
CA GLY A 97 3.82 -0.52 4.99
C GLY A 97 4.26 -1.56 6.04
N ASN A 98 4.04 -2.85 5.79
CA ASN A 98 4.48 -3.90 6.70
C ASN A 98 6.00 -3.84 6.94
N LEU A 99 6.40 -3.88 8.21
CA LEU A 99 7.80 -3.68 8.61
C LEU A 99 8.67 -4.91 8.39
N ALA A 100 8.12 -6.12 8.34
CA ALA A 100 8.89 -7.35 8.10
C ALA A 100 9.56 -7.32 6.72
N LEU A 101 8.81 -6.98 5.67
CA LEU A 101 9.38 -6.72 4.34
C LEU A 101 10.48 -5.64 4.39
N ALA A 102 10.25 -4.57 5.14
CA ALA A 102 11.21 -3.48 5.22
C ALA A 102 12.49 -3.88 6.00
N ARG A 103 12.49 -4.93 6.83
CA ARG A 103 13.71 -5.49 7.44
C ARG A 103 14.55 -6.25 6.40
N LEU A 104 13.92 -6.80 5.37
CA LEU A 104 14.57 -7.43 4.21
C LEU A 104 15.00 -6.41 3.13
N GLY A 105 14.78 -5.11 3.37
CA GLY A 105 15.05 -4.05 2.39
C GLY A 105 13.96 -3.88 1.34
N ILE A 106 12.81 -4.56 1.48
CA ILE A 106 11.66 -4.42 0.60
C ILE A 106 10.70 -3.37 1.20
N PHE A 107 10.62 -2.22 0.56
CA PHE A 107 9.69 -1.16 0.94
C PHE A 107 8.43 -1.30 0.09
N TYR A 108 7.40 -1.91 0.67
CA TYR A 108 6.07 -2.03 0.05
C TYR A 108 5.18 -0.88 0.53
N LEU A 109 4.74 0.01 -0.35
CA LEU A 109 4.03 1.23 0.05
C LEU A 109 3.04 1.75 -1.00
N ASN A 110 2.15 2.63 -0.54
CA ASN A 110 1.39 3.51 -1.42
C ASN A 110 2.15 4.82 -1.63
N VAL A 111 2.31 5.22 -2.89
CA VAL A 111 2.86 6.52 -3.29
C VAL A 111 2.02 7.64 -2.68
N ARG A 112 2.68 8.70 -2.21
CA ARG A 112 2.06 9.86 -1.56
C ARG A 112 2.06 11.07 -2.50
N GLY A 113 1.11 11.98 -2.30
CA GLY A 113 1.00 13.20 -3.11
C GLY A 113 0.61 12.98 -4.58
N TRP A 114 0.30 11.75 -4.99
CA TRP A 114 0.04 11.40 -6.40
C TRP A 114 -1.14 12.17 -7.02
N LYS A 115 -2.11 12.60 -6.20
CA LYS A 115 -3.24 13.42 -6.65
C LYS A 115 -2.84 14.82 -7.14
N ASN A 116 -1.63 15.28 -6.79
CA ASN A 116 -1.11 16.58 -7.20
C ASN A 116 -0.35 16.53 -8.53
N TYR A 117 -0.22 15.34 -9.12
CA TYR A 117 0.49 15.11 -10.37
C TYR A 117 -0.48 14.58 -11.43
N PRO A 118 -0.18 14.80 -12.73
CA PRO A 118 -0.94 14.15 -13.79
C PRO A 118 -0.96 12.64 -13.57
N ALA A 119 -2.09 12.00 -13.87
CA ALA A 119 -2.23 10.56 -13.71
C ALA A 119 -1.16 9.85 -14.55
N ALA A 120 -0.18 9.23 -13.87
CA ALA A 120 0.77 8.37 -14.53
C ALA A 120 0.02 7.11 -14.94
N ARG A 121 0.01 6.81 -16.25
CA ARG A 121 -0.62 5.60 -16.80
C ARG A 121 0.26 4.37 -16.55
N LEU A 122 0.67 4.18 -15.29
CA LEU A 122 1.49 3.06 -14.86
C LEU A 122 0.63 1.81 -14.68
N LYS A 123 1.15 0.69 -15.16
CA LYS A 123 0.53 -0.62 -15.07
C LYS A 123 1.29 -1.47 -14.05
N VAL A 124 0.61 -2.49 -13.51
CA VAL A 124 1.26 -3.50 -12.65
C VAL A 124 2.41 -4.15 -13.42
N GLY A 125 3.57 -4.23 -12.77
CA GLY A 125 4.82 -4.70 -13.36
C GLY A 125 5.69 -3.60 -14.00
N ASP A 126 5.16 -2.39 -14.21
CA ASP A 126 5.98 -1.29 -14.72
C ASP A 126 7.10 -0.95 -13.72
N ARG A 127 8.31 -0.76 -14.25
CA ARG A 127 9.44 -0.19 -13.49
C ARG A 127 9.20 1.29 -13.21
N ILE A 128 9.80 1.78 -12.13
CA ILE A 128 9.75 3.17 -11.71
C ILE A 128 11.14 3.64 -11.27
N ASP A 129 11.42 4.93 -11.48
CA ASP A 129 12.66 5.56 -11.03
C ASP A 129 12.46 6.23 -9.67
N LEU A 130 13.50 6.17 -8.84
CA LEU A 130 13.56 6.89 -7.56
C LEU A 130 14.53 8.04 -7.70
N ARG A 131 14.05 9.27 -7.46
CA ARG A 131 14.86 10.47 -7.58
C ARG A 131 14.96 11.19 -6.25
N ARG A 132 16.18 11.34 -5.75
CA ARG A 132 16.48 12.17 -4.58
C ARG A 132 16.25 13.64 -4.88
N GLU A 133 15.60 14.34 -3.96
CA GLU A 133 15.43 15.80 -3.98
C GLU A 133 16.04 16.41 -2.71
N LEU A 134 17.36 16.58 -2.70
CA LEU A 134 18.13 17.04 -1.54
C LEU A 134 17.74 18.47 -1.09
N GLU A 135 17.34 19.31 -2.03
CA GLU A 135 16.94 20.70 -1.80
C GLU A 135 15.43 20.86 -1.55
N ASN A 136 14.70 19.76 -1.32
CA ASN A 136 13.27 19.83 -1.09
C ASN A 136 12.96 20.56 0.23
N LYS A 137 12.26 21.69 0.12
CA LYS A 137 11.93 22.58 1.25
C LYS A 137 11.10 21.95 2.38
N HIS A 138 10.50 20.78 2.16
CA HIS A 138 9.62 20.12 3.13
C HIS A 138 10.23 18.88 3.78
N ASP A 139 11.20 18.24 3.12
CA ASP A 139 11.85 17.02 3.60
C ASP A 139 13.20 16.81 2.87
N PRO A 140 14.36 16.93 3.54
CA PRO A 140 15.67 16.70 2.91
C PRO A 140 15.87 15.25 2.46
N HIS A 141 15.03 14.33 2.95
CA HIS A 141 15.02 12.93 2.53
C HIS A 141 14.01 12.64 1.42
N ALA A 142 13.38 13.65 0.82
CA ALA A 142 12.39 13.47 -0.22
C ALA A 142 12.89 12.60 -1.39
N ILE A 143 12.12 11.56 -1.71
CA ILE A 143 12.35 10.70 -2.87
C ILE A 143 11.11 10.79 -3.75
N ALA A 144 11.25 11.46 -4.87
CA ALA A 144 10.24 11.49 -5.92
C ALA A 144 10.19 10.12 -6.60
N VAL A 145 8.97 9.69 -6.92
CA VAL A 145 8.73 8.50 -7.72
C VAL A 145 8.40 8.98 -9.14
N ALA A 146 9.20 8.52 -10.10
CA ALA A 146 9.19 9.01 -11.47
C ALA A 146 9.01 7.88 -12.47
N ARG A 147 8.52 8.23 -13.67
CA ARG A 147 8.51 7.30 -14.78
C ARG A 147 9.95 7.02 -15.24
N PRO A 148 10.31 5.77 -15.60
CA PRO A 148 11.65 5.42 -16.06
C PRO A 148 12.16 6.34 -17.18
N GLY A 149 13.36 6.88 -16.99
CA GLY A 149 14.03 7.75 -17.97
C GLY A 149 13.34 9.09 -18.19
N SER A 150 12.38 9.48 -17.35
CA SER A 150 11.59 10.70 -17.50
C SER A 150 11.74 11.63 -16.29
N LYS A 151 11.57 12.93 -16.54
CA LYS A 151 11.42 13.92 -15.45
C LYS A 151 10.02 13.93 -14.85
N HIS A 152 9.09 13.12 -15.37
CA HIS A 152 7.70 13.07 -14.90
C HIS A 152 7.61 12.39 -13.54
N ILE A 153 7.34 13.19 -12.51
CA ILE A 153 7.04 12.74 -11.15
C ILE A 153 5.56 12.40 -11.06
N TYR A 154 5.22 11.30 -10.41
CA TYR A 154 3.83 10.91 -10.16
C TYR A 154 3.51 10.79 -8.67
N GLY A 155 4.46 11.11 -7.81
CA GLY A 155 4.29 11.26 -6.37
C GLY A 155 5.60 11.05 -5.63
N TYR A 156 5.51 10.72 -4.34
CA TYR A 156 6.64 10.57 -3.44
C TYR A 156 6.57 9.32 -2.59
N VAL A 157 7.73 8.80 -2.21
CA VAL A 157 7.85 7.84 -1.11
C VAL A 157 7.38 8.51 0.19
N ASN A 158 6.73 7.75 1.07
CA ASN A 158 6.32 8.29 2.36
C ASN A 158 7.56 8.71 3.21
N LYS A 159 7.42 9.71 4.09
CA LYS A 159 8.55 10.27 4.87
C LYS A 159 9.31 9.22 5.71
N GLY A 160 8.59 8.23 6.24
CA GLY A 160 9.19 7.17 7.08
C GLY A 160 10.17 6.30 6.29
N PHE A 161 9.76 5.83 5.13
CA PHE A 161 10.62 5.05 4.23
C PHE A 161 11.62 5.91 3.50
N ALA A 162 11.30 7.16 3.20
CA ALA A 162 12.22 8.08 2.57
C ALA A 162 13.48 8.29 3.41
N ARG A 163 13.35 8.44 4.74
CA ARG A 163 14.49 8.47 5.67
C ARG A 163 15.36 7.22 5.63
N ARG A 164 14.75 6.04 5.44
CA ARG A 164 15.47 4.75 5.39
C ARG A 164 16.16 4.52 4.05
N LEU A 165 15.57 5.02 2.96
CA LEU A 165 16.08 4.87 1.59
C LEU A 165 17.09 5.95 1.19
N ALA A 166 17.01 7.16 1.77
CA ALA A 166 17.84 8.29 1.38
C ALA A 166 19.33 7.97 1.44
N LYS A 167 19.85 7.53 2.60
CA LYS A 167 21.28 7.24 2.76
C LYS A 167 21.77 6.14 1.78
N PRO A 168 21.09 4.98 1.63
CA PRO A 168 21.47 3.99 0.63
C PRO A 168 21.47 4.52 -0.81
N LEU A 169 20.45 5.30 -1.20
CA LEU A 169 20.40 5.90 -2.54
C LEU A 169 21.53 6.90 -2.74
N ASP A 170 21.78 7.75 -1.75
CA ASP A 170 22.84 8.76 -1.77
C ASP A 170 24.24 8.11 -1.82
N SER A 171 24.39 6.87 -1.31
CA SER A 171 25.62 6.08 -1.43
C SER A 171 25.74 5.27 -2.73
N GLY A 172 24.81 5.45 -3.67
CA GLY A 172 24.81 4.72 -4.95
C GLY A 172 24.32 3.28 -4.86
N ARG A 173 23.64 2.86 -3.78
CA ARG A 173 23.01 1.54 -3.75
C ARG A 173 21.88 1.50 -4.76
N GLU A 174 21.90 0.50 -5.61
CA GLU A 174 20.88 0.31 -6.64
C GLU A 174 19.62 -0.33 -6.05
N PHE A 175 18.48 0.22 -6.46
CA PHE A 175 17.16 -0.28 -6.13
C PHE A 175 16.33 -0.42 -7.39
N VAL A 176 15.49 -1.43 -7.37
CA VAL A 176 14.41 -1.65 -8.30
C VAL A 176 13.13 -1.15 -7.66
N GLY A 177 12.39 -0.31 -8.37
CA GLY A 177 11.02 0.02 -8.03
C GLY A 177 10.05 -0.59 -9.05
N VAL A 178 8.97 -1.20 -8.56
CA VAL A 178 7.95 -1.88 -9.37
C VAL A 178 6.56 -1.47 -8.92
N VAL A 179 5.66 -1.28 -9.87
CA VAL A 179 4.24 -1.04 -9.63
C VAL A 179 3.55 -2.37 -9.29
N MET A 180 2.97 -2.45 -8.10
CA MET A 180 2.35 -3.66 -7.57
C MET A 180 0.82 -3.63 -7.70
N GLY A 181 0.21 -2.46 -7.49
CA GLY A 181 -1.25 -2.30 -7.46
C GLY A 181 -1.83 -1.79 -8.77
N ARG A 182 -3.08 -2.17 -9.07
CA ARG A 182 -3.78 -1.84 -10.34
C ARG A 182 -3.98 -0.36 -10.57
N ALA A 183 -4.09 0.41 -9.49
CA ALA A 183 -4.23 1.86 -9.55
C ALA A 183 -2.91 2.59 -9.89
N GLY A 184 -1.78 1.88 -10.00
CA GLY A 184 -0.48 2.51 -10.19
C GLY A 184 0.08 3.21 -8.94
N VAL A 185 -0.61 3.08 -7.80
CA VAL A 185 -0.28 3.79 -6.54
C VAL A 185 0.53 2.90 -5.59
N THR A 186 0.24 1.61 -5.55
CA THR A 186 0.99 0.68 -4.69
C THR A 186 2.22 0.22 -5.43
N ILE A 187 3.39 0.41 -4.81
CA ILE A 187 4.70 0.06 -5.36
C ILE A 187 5.49 -0.78 -4.35
N ALA A 188 6.48 -1.50 -4.85
CA ALA A 188 7.54 -2.08 -4.05
C ALA A 188 8.89 -1.53 -4.52
N ILE A 189 9.74 -1.19 -3.55
CA ILE A 189 11.13 -0.77 -3.80
C ILE A 189 12.03 -1.77 -3.09
N MET A 190 12.98 -2.37 -3.78
CA MET A 190 13.86 -3.40 -3.21
C MET A 190 15.24 -3.41 -3.89
N PRO A 191 16.29 -3.96 -3.25
CA PRO A 191 17.57 -4.18 -3.91
C PRO A 191 17.42 -5.03 -5.17
N VAL A 192 18.30 -4.82 -6.16
CA VAL A 192 18.27 -5.57 -7.43
C VAL A 192 18.25 -7.09 -7.22
N ALA A 193 19.14 -7.63 -6.38
CA ALA A 193 19.19 -9.06 -6.08
C ALA A 193 17.89 -9.63 -5.49
N VAL A 194 17.14 -8.81 -4.73
CA VAL A 194 15.86 -9.24 -4.16
C VAL A 194 14.76 -9.24 -5.23
N ALA A 195 14.82 -8.30 -6.18
CA ALA A 195 13.88 -8.29 -7.31
C ALA A 195 14.11 -9.50 -8.23
N GLU A 196 15.37 -9.84 -8.51
CA GLU A 196 15.73 -11.02 -9.29
C GLU A 196 15.25 -12.32 -8.63
N GLU A 197 15.46 -12.47 -7.31
CA GLU A 197 14.97 -13.63 -6.55
C GLU A 197 13.44 -13.77 -6.57
N LEU A 198 12.72 -12.66 -6.75
CA LEU A 198 11.25 -12.60 -6.80
C LEU A 198 10.68 -12.55 -8.22
N ASP A 199 11.52 -12.73 -9.25
CA ASP A 199 11.15 -12.64 -10.66
C ASP A 199 10.45 -11.31 -11.04
N LEU A 200 10.90 -10.20 -10.47
CA LEU A 200 10.34 -8.86 -10.65
C LEU A 200 11.17 -7.94 -11.54
#